data_AF-E9PPX4-F1
#
_entry.id   AF-E9PPX4-F1
#
_cell.length_a   1.000
_cell.length_b   1.000
_cell.length_c   1.000
_cell.angle_alpha   90.00
_cell.angle_beta   90.00
_cell.angle_gamma   90.00
#
_symmetry.space_group_name_H-M   'P 1'
#
loop_
_entity.id
_entity.type
_entity.pdbx_description
1 polymer ?
#
loop_
_entity_poly.entity_id
_entity_poly.type
_entity_poly.pdbx_seq_one_letter_code
_entity_poly.pdbx_strand_id
1 'polypeptide(L)'
;MLYQTINSLKTKNPKLKILLSIGGYLFGSKGFHPMVDSSTSRLEFINSIILFLRNHNFDGLDVSWIYPDQKENTHFTVLIHELAEAFQKDFTKSTKERLLLTAGVSAGRQMIDNSYQVEKLAKDLDFINLLSFDFHGSWEKPLITGHNSPLSKGWQDRGPSSYYNVEYA
;
A
#
# COMPACT_ATOMS: atom_id res chain seq x y z
N MET A 1 -20.94 -12.41 -4.11
CA MET A 1 -21.97 -11.36 -3.98
C MET A 1 -21.36 -9.98 -3.70
N LEU A 2 -20.44 -9.83 -2.74
CA LEU A 2 -19.85 -8.52 -2.38
C LEU A 2 -19.14 -7.78 -3.53
N TYR A 3 -18.21 -8.44 -4.24
CA TYR A 3 -17.44 -7.78 -5.31
C TYR A 3 -18.31 -7.31 -6.48
N GLN A 4 -19.32 -8.09 -6.86
CA GLN A 4 -20.25 -7.68 -7.91
C GLN A 4 -21.07 -6.45 -7.51
N THR A 5 -21.52 -6.36 -6.25
CA THR A 5 -22.26 -5.19 -5.76
C THR A 5 -21.42 -3.93 -5.84
N ILE A 6 -20.18 -3.96 -5.34
CA ILE A 6 -19.28 -2.80 -5.38
C ILE A 6 -19.00 -2.41 -6.84
N ASN A 7 -18.70 -3.40 -7.70
CA ASN A 7 -18.36 -3.12 -9.09
C ASN A 7 -19.56 -2.70 -9.95
N SER A 8 -20.79 -2.99 -9.52
CA SER A 8 -22.02 -2.47 -10.17
C SER A 8 -22.15 -0.95 -10.05
N LEU A 9 -21.46 -0.31 -9.09
CA LEU A 9 -21.44 1.15 -8.96
C LEU A 9 -20.82 1.83 -10.17
N LYS A 10 -19.97 1.13 -10.93
CA LYS A 10 -19.38 1.63 -12.18
C LYS A 10 -20.43 1.88 -13.26
N THR A 11 -21.57 1.17 -13.24
CA THR A 11 -22.70 1.45 -14.14
C THR A 11 -23.35 2.80 -13.82
N LYS A 12 -23.34 3.21 -12.55
CA LYS A 12 -23.90 4.51 -12.10
C LYS A 12 -22.89 5.64 -12.31
N ASN A 13 -21.61 5.37 -12.11
CA ASN A 13 -20.52 6.32 -12.34
C ASN A 13 -19.42 5.65 -13.19
N PRO A 14 -19.43 5.82 -14.52
CA PRO A 14 -18.46 5.20 -15.42
C PRO A 14 -17.00 5.63 -15.19
N LYS A 15 -16.76 6.74 -14.48
CA LYS A 15 -15.41 7.21 -14.13
C LYS A 15 -14.87 6.61 -12.83
N LEU A 16 -15.72 5.92 -12.04
CA LEU A 16 -15.32 5.31 -10.78
C LEU A 16 -14.29 4.20 -11.02
N LYS A 17 -13.19 4.25 -10.25
CA LYS A 17 -12.16 3.22 -10.21
C LYS A 17 -12.23 2.49 -8.88
N ILE A 18 -12.16 1.17 -8.93
CA ILE A 18 -12.30 0.31 -7.76
C ILE A 18 -11.10 -0.62 -7.70
N LEU A 19 -10.34 -0.54 -6.62
CA LEU A 19 -9.15 -1.35 -6.39
C LEU A 19 -9.42 -2.41 -5.33
N LEU A 20 -8.74 -3.54 -5.44
CA LEU A 20 -8.65 -4.53 -4.38
C LEU A 20 -7.43 -4.24 -3.52
N SER A 21 -7.54 -4.22 -2.19
CA SER A 21 -6.39 -4.07 -1.29
C SER A 21 -5.99 -5.40 -0.67
N ILE A 22 -4.68 -5.63 -0.55
CA ILE A 22 -4.08 -6.78 0.15
C ILE A 22 -3.14 -6.27 1.24
N GLY A 23 -3.24 -6.84 2.43
CA GLY A 23 -2.43 -6.49 3.59
C GLY A 23 -3.28 -6.00 4.75
N GLY A 24 -2.91 -4.86 5.33
CA GLY A 24 -3.50 -4.30 6.53
C GLY A 24 -2.84 -4.81 7.82
N TYR A 25 -3.14 -4.13 8.92
CA TYR A 25 -2.49 -4.33 10.22
C TYR A 25 -2.53 -5.80 10.71
N LEU A 26 -3.68 -6.46 10.62
CA LEU A 26 -3.83 -7.84 11.10
C LEU A 26 -3.16 -8.89 10.20
N PHE A 27 -3.03 -8.59 8.91
CA PHE A 27 -2.32 -9.46 7.98
C PHE A 27 -0.81 -9.44 8.28
N GLY A 28 -0.30 -8.23 8.54
CA GLY A 28 1.09 -7.96 8.88
C GLY A 28 2.07 -8.50 7.83
N SER A 29 3.36 -8.56 8.18
CA SER A 29 4.37 -9.11 7.27
C SER A 29 4.22 -10.62 7.06
N LYS A 30 3.73 -11.35 8.07
CA LYS A 30 3.60 -12.82 8.00
C LYS A 30 2.70 -13.27 6.87
N GLY A 31 1.61 -12.55 6.59
CA GLY A 31 0.69 -12.94 5.52
C GLY A 31 1.29 -12.86 4.11
N PHE A 32 2.37 -12.07 3.92
CA PHE A 32 3.09 -12.01 2.65
C PHE A 32 4.06 -13.19 2.46
N HIS A 33 4.32 -13.98 3.50
CA HIS A 33 5.10 -15.21 3.40
C HIS A 33 4.18 -16.43 3.27
N PRO A 34 4.57 -17.45 2.49
CA PRO A 34 5.86 -17.59 1.78
C PRO A 34 5.87 -16.92 0.39
N MET A 35 4.85 -16.14 0.02
CA MET A 35 4.69 -15.60 -1.34
C MET A 35 5.90 -14.78 -1.80
N VAL A 36 6.49 -13.96 -0.92
CA VAL A 36 7.62 -13.09 -1.30
C VAL A 36 8.98 -13.78 -1.35
N ASP A 37 9.09 -15.01 -0.85
CA ASP A 37 10.38 -15.70 -0.58
C ASP A 37 11.17 -16.04 -1.84
N SER A 38 10.51 -16.11 -3.00
CA SER A 38 11.15 -16.41 -4.28
C SER A 38 10.49 -15.67 -5.44
N SER A 39 11.23 -15.48 -6.53
CA SER A 39 10.65 -14.94 -7.77
C SER A 39 9.57 -15.84 -8.36
N THR A 40 9.69 -17.17 -8.19
CA THR A 40 8.67 -18.13 -8.65
C THR A 40 7.34 -17.92 -7.93
N SER A 41 7.36 -17.85 -6.60
CA SER A 41 6.16 -17.66 -5.79
C SER A 41 5.54 -16.27 -6.01
N ARG A 42 6.35 -15.23 -6.21
CA ARG A 42 5.85 -13.90 -6.59
C ARG A 42 5.23 -13.90 -7.98
N LEU A 43 5.84 -14.57 -8.96
CA LEU A 43 5.28 -14.67 -10.32
C LEU A 43 3.93 -15.41 -10.31
N GLU A 44 3.80 -16.49 -9.55
CA GLU A 44 2.52 -17.19 -9.36
C GLU A 44 1.46 -16.25 -8.77
N PHE A 45 1.81 -15.51 -7.72
CA PHE A 45 0.94 -14.51 -7.13
C PHE A 45 0.52 -13.42 -8.14
N ILE A 46 1.47 -12.81 -8.84
CA ILE A 46 1.22 -11.74 -9.83
C ILE A 46 0.28 -12.22 -10.94
N ASN A 47 0.53 -13.42 -11.49
CA ASN A 47 -0.33 -14.01 -12.52
C ASN A 47 -1.75 -14.25 -11.99
N SER A 48 -1.87 -14.75 -10.75
CA SER A 48 -3.17 -14.95 -10.10
C SER A 48 -3.91 -13.63 -9.89
N ILE A 49 -3.21 -12.56 -9.52
CA ILE A 49 -3.78 -11.22 -9.30
C ILE A 49 -4.32 -10.64 -10.59
N ILE A 50 -3.56 -10.66 -11.68
CA ILE A 50 -4.02 -10.13 -12.97
C ILE A 50 -5.31 -10.84 -13.38
N LEU A 51 -5.34 -12.18 -13.32
CA LEU A 51 -6.53 -12.96 -13.65
C LEU A 51 -7.71 -12.59 -12.74
N PHE A 52 -7.49 -12.52 -11.43
CA PHE A 52 -8.53 -12.22 -10.45
C PHE A 52 -9.14 -10.83 -10.66
N LEU A 53 -8.30 -9.80 -10.79
CA LEU A 53 -8.75 -8.41 -10.98
C LEU A 53 -9.56 -8.26 -12.26
N ARG A 54 -9.08 -8.84 -13.37
CA ARG A 54 -9.76 -8.79 -14.67
C ARG A 54 -11.10 -9.54 -14.65
N ASN A 55 -11.16 -10.72 -14.01
CA ASN A 55 -12.38 -11.52 -13.90
C ASN A 55 -13.44 -10.87 -13.00
N HIS A 56 -13.01 -10.13 -11.98
CA HIS A 56 -13.91 -9.47 -11.05
C HIS A 56 -14.18 -8.00 -11.38
N ASN A 57 -13.65 -7.47 -12.49
CA ASN A 57 -13.87 -6.09 -12.95
C ASN A 57 -13.29 -4.99 -12.02
N PHE A 58 -12.16 -5.29 -11.37
CA PHE A 58 -11.37 -4.29 -10.65
C PHE A 58 -10.49 -3.49 -11.60
N ASP A 59 -10.16 -2.27 -11.20
CA ASP A 59 -9.30 -1.34 -11.95
C ASP A 59 -7.85 -1.34 -11.48
N GLY A 60 -7.52 -2.04 -10.38
CA GLY A 60 -6.16 -2.09 -9.87
C GLY A 60 -6.01 -2.84 -8.56
N LEU A 61 -4.78 -2.83 -8.06
CA LEU A 61 -4.35 -3.41 -6.79
C LEU A 61 -3.78 -2.32 -5.88
N ASP A 62 -4.15 -2.37 -4.61
CA ASP A 62 -3.51 -1.64 -3.52
C ASP A 62 -2.72 -2.62 -2.62
N VAL A 63 -1.41 -2.39 -2.46
CA VAL A 63 -0.56 -3.21 -1.59
C VAL A 63 -0.31 -2.45 -0.28
N SER A 64 -1.11 -2.75 0.74
CA SER A 64 -1.03 -2.11 2.06
C SER A 64 -0.26 -2.99 3.05
N TRP A 65 1.05 -3.15 2.82
CA TRP A 65 1.93 -3.90 3.75
C TRP A 65 2.24 -3.04 4.98
N ILE A 66 1.76 -3.45 6.16
CA ILE A 66 1.89 -2.72 7.44
C ILE A 66 2.77 -3.49 8.42
N TYR A 67 4.06 -3.19 8.56
CA TYR A 67 4.92 -2.46 7.60
C TYR A 67 6.13 -3.33 7.24
N PRO A 68 6.81 -3.10 6.09
CA PRO A 68 7.94 -3.93 5.70
C PRO A 68 9.10 -3.87 6.71
N ASP A 69 9.39 -2.68 7.24
CA ASP A 69 10.56 -2.39 8.07
C ASP A 69 11.88 -2.82 7.36
N GLN A 70 13.01 -2.77 8.05
CA GLN A 70 14.32 -3.08 7.47
C GLN A 70 14.38 -4.49 6.86
N LYS A 71 13.70 -5.46 7.47
CA LYS A 71 13.76 -6.86 7.07
C LYS A 71 13.09 -7.12 5.72
N GLU A 72 11.90 -6.55 5.51
CA GLU A 72 11.09 -6.84 4.32
C GLU A 72 11.17 -5.74 3.26
N ASN A 73 11.96 -4.68 3.48
CA ASN A 73 12.19 -3.57 2.53
C ASN A 73 12.47 -4.06 1.10
N THR A 74 13.42 -4.99 0.95
CA THR A 74 13.80 -5.53 -0.36
C THR A 74 12.65 -6.34 -0.97
N HIS A 75 11.98 -7.18 -0.19
CA HIS A 75 10.83 -7.97 -0.67
C HIS A 75 9.69 -7.08 -1.14
N PHE A 76 9.35 -6.04 -0.36
CA PHE A 76 8.33 -5.07 -0.73
C PHE A 76 8.69 -4.35 -2.04
N THR A 77 9.91 -3.83 -2.14
CA THR A 77 10.37 -3.11 -3.34
C THR A 77 10.34 -3.99 -4.58
N VAL A 78 10.84 -5.24 -4.47
CA VAL A 78 10.85 -6.18 -5.60
C VAL A 78 9.44 -6.58 -6.00
N LEU A 79 8.56 -6.84 -5.04
CA LEU A 79 7.16 -7.17 -5.33
C LEU A 79 6.45 -6.04 -6.09
N ILE A 80 6.59 -4.79 -5.63
CA ILE A 80 5.99 -3.63 -6.31
C ILE A 80 6.53 -3.48 -7.73
N HIS A 81 7.84 -3.62 -7.91
CA HIS A 81 8.47 -3.52 -9.23
C HIS A 81 7.97 -4.61 -10.19
N GLU A 82 7.96 -5.88 -9.77
CA GLU A 82 7.49 -6.99 -10.59
C GLU A 82 5.98 -6.87 -10.92
N LEU A 83 5.15 -6.37 -9.99
CA LEU A 83 3.74 -6.06 -10.24
C LEU A 83 3.60 -4.96 -11.30
N ALA A 84 4.35 -3.87 -11.19
CA ALA A 84 4.30 -2.74 -12.13
C ALA A 84 4.69 -3.18 -13.55
N GLU A 85 5.78 -3.93 -13.69
CA GLU A 85 6.22 -4.50 -14.97
C GLU A 85 5.16 -5.45 -15.55
N ALA A 86 4.58 -6.32 -14.73
CA ALA A 86 3.57 -7.27 -15.19
C ALA A 86 2.27 -6.58 -15.62
N PHE A 87 1.82 -5.55 -14.89
CA PHE A 87 0.64 -4.75 -15.25
C PHE A 87 0.88 -3.97 -16.54
N GLN A 88 2.08 -3.44 -16.75
CA GLN A 88 2.45 -2.80 -18.01
C GLN A 88 2.47 -3.81 -19.17
N LYS A 89 2.99 -5.02 -18.95
CA LYS A 89 3.02 -6.08 -19.95
C LYS A 89 1.64 -6.62 -20.31
N ASP A 90 0.75 -6.75 -19.32
CA ASP A 90 -0.67 -7.08 -19.53
C ASP A 90 -1.35 -6.00 -20.38
N PHE A 91 -1.14 -4.73 -20.05
CA PHE A 91 -1.71 -3.60 -20.78
C PHE A 91 -1.29 -3.58 -22.26
N THR A 92 0.00 -3.77 -22.57
CA THR A 92 0.49 -3.82 -23.96
C THR A 92 -0.19 -4.90 -24.81
N LYS A 93 -0.75 -5.95 -24.19
CA LYS A 93 -1.44 -7.05 -24.86
C LYS A 93 -2.96 -6.98 -24.77
N SER A 94 -3.49 -6.01 -24.02
CA SER A 94 -4.90 -5.92 -23.66
C SER A 94 -5.57 -4.76 -24.42
N THR A 95 -6.87 -4.90 -24.66
CA THR A 95 -7.72 -3.79 -25.12
C THR A 95 -8.32 -2.99 -23.96
N LYS A 96 -8.05 -3.41 -22.72
CA LYS A 96 -8.50 -2.75 -21.48
C LYS A 96 -7.41 -1.84 -20.94
N GLU A 97 -7.82 -0.85 -20.15
CA GLU A 97 -6.90 0.02 -19.41
C GLU A 97 -5.90 -0.76 -18.55
N ARG A 98 -4.72 -0.15 -18.33
CA ARG A 98 -3.71 -0.67 -17.40
C ARG A 98 -4.32 -0.78 -16.00
N LEU A 99 -4.02 -1.87 -15.30
CA LEU A 99 -4.36 -1.99 -13.89
C LEU A 99 -3.55 -0.95 -13.10
N LEU A 100 -4.22 -0.19 -12.24
CA LEU A 100 -3.56 0.72 -11.31
C LEU A 100 -2.82 -0.08 -10.24
N LEU A 101 -1.67 0.42 -9.80
CA LEU A 101 -0.91 -0.12 -8.68
C LEU A 101 -0.67 0.99 -7.65
N THR A 102 -1.20 0.80 -6.45
CA THR A 102 -1.06 1.74 -5.33
C THR A 102 -0.52 1.01 -4.10
N ALA A 103 -0.09 1.77 -3.10
CA ALA A 103 0.31 1.21 -1.82
C ALA A 103 -0.11 2.10 -0.66
N GLY A 104 -0.61 1.47 0.41
CA GLY A 104 -0.70 2.09 1.74
C GLY A 104 0.67 2.13 2.38
N VAL A 105 1.19 3.32 2.67
CA VAL A 105 2.55 3.52 3.20
C VAL A 105 2.55 4.27 4.52
N SER A 106 3.53 3.96 5.38
CA SER A 106 3.67 4.60 6.69
C SER A 106 3.91 6.10 6.57
N ALA A 107 3.37 6.87 7.51
CA ALA A 107 3.66 8.29 7.72
C ALA A 107 4.76 8.53 8.80
N GLY A 108 5.27 7.47 9.42
CA GLY A 108 6.30 7.60 10.46
C GLY A 108 7.70 7.64 9.87
N ARG A 109 8.45 8.73 10.09
CA ARG A 109 9.82 8.93 9.56
C ARG A 109 10.71 7.69 9.62
N GLN A 110 10.86 7.11 10.81
CA GLN A 110 11.75 5.97 11.02
C GLN A 110 11.30 4.75 10.21
N MET A 111 9.99 4.50 10.14
CA MET A 111 9.43 3.39 9.38
C MET A 111 9.60 3.62 7.87
N ILE A 112 9.47 4.87 7.41
CA ILE A 112 9.73 5.26 6.02
C ILE A 112 11.19 4.96 5.65
N ASP A 113 12.14 5.48 6.44
CA ASP A 113 13.58 5.31 6.24
C ASP A 113 13.97 3.82 6.19
N ASN A 114 13.32 3.00 7.03
CA ASN A 114 13.57 1.56 7.08
C ASN A 114 12.91 0.78 5.94
N SER A 115 11.72 1.16 5.50
CA SER A 115 10.85 0.29 4.68
C SER A 115 10.92 0.55 3.17
N TYR A 116 11.23 1.78 2.75
CA TYR A 116 10.88 2.23 1.40
C TYR A 116 12.07 2.72 0.60
N GLN A 117 12.29 2.13 -0.58
CA GLN A 117 13.17 2.67 -1.61
C GLN A 117 12.38 3.70 -2.44
N VAL A 118 12.12 4.87 -1.86
CA VAL A 118 11.15 5.88 -2.34
C VAL A 118 11.29 6.20 -3.83
N GLU A 119 12.52 6.47 -4.30
CA GLU A 119 12.80 6.81 -5.71
C GLU A 119 12.44 5.69 -6.71
N LYS A 120 12.48 4.42 -6.28
CA LYS A 120 12.05 3.29 -7.12
C LYS A 120 10.53 3.16 -7.08
N LEU A 121 9.95 3.21 -5.89
CA LEU A 121 8.50 3.13 -5.69
C LEU A 121 7.76 4.24 -6.43
N ALA A 122 8.31 5.46 -6.49
CA ALA A 122 7.73 6.58 -7.23
C ALA A 122 7.65 6.35 -8.75
N LYS A 123 8.47 5.44 -9.30
CA LYS A 123 8.42 5.06 -10.72
C LYS A 123 7.43 3.94 -10.99
N ASP A 124 7.24 3.06 -10.01
CA ASP A 124 6.43 1.83 -10.15
C ASP A 124 4.96 2.04 -9.76
N LEU A 125 4.68 2.86 -8.74
CA LEU A 125 3.34 3.13 -8.22
C LEU A 125 2.65 4.28 -8.98
N ASP A 126 1.35 4.15 -9.24
CA ASP A 126 0.53 5.24 -9.76
C ASP A 126 0.39 6.38 -8.73
N PHE A 127 0.20 6.01 -7.46
CA PHE A 127 0.24 6.93 -6.32
C PHE A 127 0.34 6.13 -5.01
N ILE A 128 0.69 6.83 -3.94
CA ILE A 128 0.67 6.29 -2.58
C ILE A 128 -0.57 6.74 -1.82
N ASN A 129 -1.10 5.86 -0.98
CA ASN A 129 -2.04 6.20 0.07
C ASN A 129 -1.23 6.41 1.35
N LEU A 130 -0.84 7.65 1.65
CA LEU A 130 -0.10 7.97 2.87
C LEU A 130 -1.01 7.77 4.10
N LEU A 131 -0.62 6.86 4.99
CA LEU A 131 -1.38 6.51 6.20
C LEU A 131 -1.06 7.51 7.32
N SER A 132 -1.42 8.77 7.11
CA SER A 132 -1.11 9.93 7.98
C SER A 132 -2.07 10.04 9.18
N PHE A 133 -2.23 8.94 9.89
CA PHE A 133 -3.00 8.79 11.12
C PHE A 133 -2.33 7.71 11.99
N ASP A 134 -2.91 7.40 13.15
CA ASP A 134 -2.33 6.54 14.17
C ASP A 134 -0.94 7.04 14.64
N PHE A 135 -0.75 8.37 14.69
CA PHE A 135 0.47 8.96 15.22
C PHE A 135 0.59 8.80 16.74
N HIS A 136 -0.55 8.87 17.43
CA HIS A 136 -0.66 8.75 18.88
C HIS A 136 -1.81 7.81 19.26
N GLY A 137 -1.71 7.15 20.41
CA GLY A 137 -2.71 6.21 20.86
C GLY A 137 -2.36 5.47 22.14
N SER A 138 -3.25 4.56 22.56
CA SER A 138 -3.14 3.87 23.84
C SER A 138 -1.94 2.92 23.98
N TRP A 139 -1.17 2.71 22.91
CA TRP A 139 0.05 1.89 22.91
C TRP A 139 1.30 2.66 23.34
N GLU A 140 1.23 4.00 23.43
CA GLU A 140 2.38 4.84 23.77
C GLU A 140 2.91 4.59 25.18
N LYS A 141 4.22 4.79 25.34
CA LYS A 141 4.94 4.69 26.61
C LYS A 141 5.89 5.90 26.73
N PRO A 142 5.69 6.84 27.69
CA PRO A 142 4.65 6.84 28.72
C PRO A 142 3.23 6.96 28.13
N LEU A 143 2.23 6.43 28.85
CA LEU A 143 0.84 6.50 28.44
C LEU A 143 0.30 7.92 28.71
N ILE A 144 0.21 8.72 27.66
CA ILE A 144 -0.31 10.09 27.68
C ILE A 144 -1.31 10.26 26.53
N THR A 145 -2.15 11.29 26.62
CA THR A 145 -3.05 11.63 25.51
C THR A 145 -2.30 12.32 24.37
N GLY A 146 -2.52 11.88 23.14
CA GLY A 146 -2.08 12.55 21.92
C GLY A 146 -3.17 12.44 20.84
N HIS A 147 -3.18 13.37 19.88
CA HIS A 147 -4.20 13.38 18.83
C HIS A 147 -3.87 12.33 17.75
N ASN A 148 -4.87 11.60 17.24
CA ASN A 148 -4.64 10.52 16.27
C ASN A 148 -3.93 10.99 14.98
N SER A 149 -4.39 12.10 14.42
CA SER A 149 -3.89 12.68 13.16
C SER A 149 -3.76 14.20 13.29
N PRO A 150 -2.72 14.71 13.99
CA PRO A 150 -2.51 16.14 14.09
C PRO A 150 -1.94 16.65 12.77
N LEU A 151 -2.55 17.69 12.20
CA LEU A 151 -2.06 18.29 10.94
C LEU A 151 -0.62 18.79 11.10
N SER A 152 -0.37 19.58 12.15
CA SER A 152 0.93 20.18 12.46
C SER A 152 1.44 19.71 13.81
N LYS A 153 2.75 19.84 14.06
CA LYS A 153 3.36 19.49 15.36
C LYS A 153 2.73 20.25 16.54
N GLY A 154 2.65 19.59 17.68
CA GLY A 154 2.21 20.20 18.94
C GLY A 154 3.22 21.19 19.50
N TRP A 155 2.74 22.08 20.37
CA TRP A 155 3.59 23.07 21.03
C TRP A 155 4.58 22.45 22.03
N GLN A 156 4.33 21.22 22.51
CA GLN A 156 5.22 20.46 23.39
C GLN A 156 6.16 19.53 22.63
N ASP A 157 5.92 19.30 21.33
CA ASP A 157 6.72 18.36 20.55
C ASP A 157 8.12 18.86 20.28
N ARG A 158 9.11 18.03 20.61
CA ARG A 158 10.54 18.32 20.49
C ARG A 158 11.26 17.06 20.04
N GLY A 159 12.37 17.24 19.32
CA GLY A 159 13.17 16.10 18.86
C GLY A 159 12.33 15.15 18.01
N PRO A 160 12.43 13.81 18.22
CA PRO A 160 11.71 12.81 17.43
C PRO A 160 10.18 12.97 17.41
N SER A 161 9.56 13.46 18.49
CA SER A 161 8.09 13.62 18.52
C SER A 161 7.59 14.66 17.51
N SER A 162 8.46 15.58 17.08
CA SER A 162 8.15 16.62 16.08
C SER A 162 7.84 16.06 14.68
N TYR A 163 8.09 14.77 14.45
CA TYR A 163 7.83 14.10 13.18
C TYR A 163 6.47 13.37 13.12
N TYR A 164 5.74 13.31 14.25
CA TYR A 164 4.46 12.58 14.34
C TYR A 164 3.27 13.49 14.01
N ASN A 165 3.25 14.03 12.79
CA ASN A 165 2.18 14.88 12.26
C ASN A 165 2.13 14.82 10.73
N VAL A 166 1.00 15.25 10.16
CA VAL A 166 0.74 15.16 8.71
C VAL A 166 1.66 16.06 7.90
N GLU A 167 1.99 17.26 8.37
CA GLU A 167 2.87 18.20 7.65
C GLU A 167 4.31 17.70 7.48
N TYR A 168 4.78 16.84 8.40
CA TYR A 168 6.11 16.24 8.28
C TYR A 168 6.12 15.04 7.31
N ALA A 169 5.03 14.29 7.27
CA ALA A 169 4.93 12.99 6.62
C ALA A 169 4.96 13.05 5.08
#